data_AF-A0A7C5MT67-F1
#
_entry.id   AF-A0A7C5MT67-F1
#
_cell.length_a   1.000
_cell.length_b   1.000
_cell.length_c   1.000
_cell.angle_alpha   90.00
_cell.angle_beta   90.00
_cell.angle_gamma   90.00
#
_symmetry.space_group_name_H-M   'P 1'
#
loop_
_entity.id
_entity.type
_entity.pdbx_description
1 polymer ?
#
loop_
_entity_poly.entity_id
_entity_poly.type
_entity_poly.pdbx_seq_one_letter_code
_entity_poly.pdbx_strand_id
1 'polypeptide(L)'
;SEFLFAIISQGPLQLPAWIRMGLWRSKARLECFGGVEAKRISLSEQMASVPLNPLDVRGDLLLYDLISMPPSSLVDHARLRTEWLQADIAGTDWLLPAGMGYTFP
;
A
#
# COMPACT_ATOMS: atom_id res chain seq x y z
N SER A 1 -18.86 5.17 -1.23
CA SER A 1 -17.41 5.37 -1.04
C SER A 1 -16.67 4.24 -1.71
N GLU A 2 -15.53 4.56 -2.30
CA GLU A 2 -14.62 3.61 -2.93
C GLU A 2 -13.26 3.72 -2.23
N PHE A 3 -12.55 2.61 -2.12
CA PHE A 3 -11.25 2.55 -1.47
C PHE A 3 -10.28 1.86 -2.41
N LEU A 4 -9.11 2.44 -2.61
CA LEU A 4 -8.05 1.89 -3.44
C LEU A 4 -6.87 1.50 -2.55
N PHE A 5 -6.36 0.29 -2.75
CA PHE A 5 -5.22 -0.25 -2.04
C PHE A 5 -4.49 -1.26 -2.93
N ALA A 6 -3.23 -1.50 -2.60
CA ALA A 6 -2.41 -2.51 -3.26
C ALA A 6 -2.26 -3.76 -2.38
N ILE A 7 -2.08 -4.92 -3.00
CA ILE A 7 -1.77 -6.18 -2.32
C ILE A 7 -0.45 -6.68 -2.86
N ILE A 8 0.51 -6.93 -1.97
CA ILE A 8 1.75 -7.63 -2.28
C ILE A 8 1.64 -9.04 -1.69
N SER A 9 1.95 -10.05 -2.49
CA SER A 9 1.92 -11.46 -2.09
C SER A 9 3.16 -12.17 -2.61
N GLN A 10 3.65 -13.17 -1.87
CA GLN A 10 4.77 -14.01 -2.31
C GLN A 10 4.39 -14.98 -3.44
N GLY A 11 3.09 -15.21 -3.66
CA GLY A 11 2.59 -16.06 -4.73
C GLY A 11 1.22 -15.61 -5.24
N PRO A 12 0.69 -16.28 -6.27
CA PRO A 12 -0.61 -15.96 -6.83
C PRO A 12 -1.71 -16.00 -5.76
N LEU A 13 -2.53 -14.95 -5.72
CA LEU A 13 -3.62 -14.82 -4.74
C LEU A 13 -4.96 -14.91 -5.47
N GLN A 14 -5.84 -15.79 -4.99
CA GLN A 14 -7.24 -15.78 -5.43
C GLN A 14 -8.04 -14.83 -4.53
N LEU A 15 -8.52 -13.74 -5.12
CA LEU A 15 -9.27 -12.72 -4.41
C LEU A 15 -10.76 -13.07 -4.35
N PRO A 16 -11.43 -12.91 -3.19
CA PRO A 16 -12.88 -13.08 -3.10
C PRO A 16 -13.59 -11.90 -3.77
N ALA A 17 -14.78 -12.14 -4.34
CA ALA A 17 -15.59 -11.05 -4.92
C ALA A 17 -16.11 -10.04 -3.87
N TRP A 18 -16.18 -10.45 -2.60
CA TRP A 18 -16.66 -9.63 -1.49
C TRP A 18 -15.76 -9.79 -0.28
N ILE A 19 -15.39 -8.67 0.34
CA ILE A 19 -14.70 -8.65 1.63
C ILE A 19 -15.63 -8.11 2.71
N ARG A 20 -15.46 -8.61 3.93
CA ARG A 20 -16.17 -8.09 5.09
C ARG A 20 -15.44 -6.84 5.58
N MET A 21 -16.14 -5.72 5.56
CA MET A 21 -15.72 -4.50 6.22
C MET A 21 -16.07 -4.63 7.71
N GLY A 22 -15.33 -3.92 8.58
CA GLY A 22 -15.39 -4.05 10.05
C GLY A 22 -16.76 -3.81 10.70
N LEU A 23 -16.86 -2.82 11.59
CA LEU A 23 -18.09 -2.59 12.38
C LEU A 23 -19.33 -2.50 11.46
N TRP A 24 -20.45 -3.09 11.89
CA TRP A 24 -21.77 -3.14 11.22
C TRP A 24 -21.99 -4.15 10.07
N ARG A 25 -21.14 -5.18 9.92
CA ARG A 25 -21.35 -6.27 8.93
C ARG A 25 -21.48 -5.76 7.47
N SER A 26 -20.89 -4.62 7.13
CA SER A 26 -20.87 -4.14 5.75
C SER A 26 -19.97 -5.05 4.89
N LYS A 27 -20.35 -5.22 3.62
CA LYS A 27 -19.56 -5.92 2.61
C LYS A 27 -19.13 -4.92 1.56
N ALA A 28 -17.88 -5.00 1.13
CA ALA A 28 -17.40 -4.28 -0.03
C ALA A 28 -17.15 -5.28 -1.16
N ARG A 29 -17.58 -4.91 -2.37
CA ARG A 29 -17.20 -5.66 -3.57
C ARG A 29 -15.73 -5.38 -3.83
N LEU A 30 -14.97 -6.43 -4.14
CA LEU A 30 -13.58 -6.30 -4.53
C LEU A 30 -13.49 -6.35 -6.05
N GLU A 31 -12.85 -5.34 -6.62
CA GLU A 31 -12.51 -5.28 -8.03
C GLU A 31 -10.99 -5.17 -8.13
N CYS A 32 -10.38 -6.10 -8.87
CA CYS A 32 -8.94 -6.14 -9.08
C CYS A 32 -8.65 -5.63 -10.49
N PHE A 33 -7.94 -4.50 -10.60
CA PHE A 33 -7.58 -3.88 -11.88
C PHE A 33 -6.45 -4.61 -12.62
N GLY A 34 -5.77 -5.54 -11.95
CA GLY A 34 -4.71 -6.34 -12.52
C GLY A 34 -3.69 -6.78 -11.46
N GLY A 35 -2.73 -7.58 -11.88
CA GLY A 35 -1.61 -7.99 -11.04
C GLY A 35 -0.42 -8.32 -11.92
N VAL A 36 0.75 -7.85 -11.52
CA VAL A 36 2.03 -8.15 -12.17
C VAL A 36 3.07 -8.47 -11.11
N GLU A 37 4.17 -9.07 -11.53
CA GLU A 37 5.33 -9.23 -10.66
C GLU A 37 5.96 -7.85 -10.41
N ALA A 38 6.06 -7.48 -9.12
CA ALA A 38 6.70 -6.24 -8.74
C ALA A 38 8.22 -6.38 -8.80
N LYS A 39 8.89 -5.40 -9.42
CA LYS A 39 10.35 -5.33 -9.51
C LYS A 39 10.90 -4.55 -8.33
N ARG A 40 11.95 -5.08 -7.70
CA ARG A 40 12.68 -4.30 -6.68
C ARG A 40 13.59 -3.29 -7.38
N ILE A 41 13.53 -2.04 -6.96
CA ILE A 41 14.44 -0.98 -7.38
C ILE A 41 15.29 -0.52 -6.19
N SER A 42 16.47 0.00 -6.51
CA SER A 42 17.47 0.39 -5.52
C SER A 42 17.03 1.54 -4.62
N LEU A 43 17.74 1.67 -3.51
CA LEU A 43 17.52 2.73 -2.53
C LEU A 43 17.52 4.12 -3.17
N SER A 44 16.39 4.83 -3.08
CA SER A 44 16.19 6.16 -3.65
C SER A 44 15.10 6.92 -2.90
N GLU A 45 15.05 8.24 -3.10
CA GLU A 45 13.94 9.07 -2.64
C GLU A 45 12.84 9.05 -3.70
N GLN A 46 11.66 8.55 -3.34
CA GLN A 46 10.45 8.58 -4.19
C GLN A 46 9.22 8.86 -3.33
N MET A 47 8.07 9.01 -4.00
CA MET A 47 6.76 9.13 -3.38
C MET A 47 5.97 7.83 -3.56
N ALA A 48 5.33 7.35 -2.50
CA ALA A 48 4.47 6.18 -2.57
C ALA A 48 3.16 6.47 -3.31
N SER A 49 2.68 5.49 -4.07
CA SER A 49 1.46 5.64 -4.89
C SER A 49 0.15 5.48 -4.11
N VAL A 50 0.21 5.04 -2.85
CA VAL A 50 -0.96 4.85 -1.98
C VAL A 50 -0.62 5.31 -0.55
N PRO A 51 -1.64 5.65 0.26
CA PRO A 51 -1.44 5.91 1.68
C PRO A 51 -0.78 4.71 2.37
N LEU A 52 0.18 5.00 3.24
CA LEU A 52 0.94 4.01 3.98
C LEU A 52 0.57 4.03 5.45
N ASN A 53 0.60 2.87 6.08
CA ASN A 53 0.64 2.80 7.54
C ASN A 53 2.08 3.08 7.99
N PRO A 54 2.34 4.15 8.77
CA PRO A 54 3.69 4.54 9.15
C PRO A 54 4.42 3.45 9.97
N LEU A 55 3.69 2.54 10.64
CA LEU A 55 4.27 1.43 11.41
C LEU A 55 4.77 0.27 10.55
N ASP A 56 4.40 0.25 9.26
CA ASP A 56 4.82 -0.79 8.32
C ASP A 56 6.06 -0.38 7.54
N VAL A 57 6.37 0.91 7.47
CA VAL A 57 7.40 1.46 6.58
C VAL A 57 8.78 1.35 7.23
N ARG A 58 9.75 0.85 6.46
CA ARG A 58 11.17 0.87 6.82
C ARG A 58 11.88 1.96 6.02
N GLY A 59 12.70 2.76 6.69
CA GLY A 59 13.46 3.86 6.09
C GLY A 59 13.07 5.23 6.64
N ASP A 60 13.54 6.28 5.97
CA ASP A 60 13.35 7.66 6.41
C ASP A 60 12.11 8.26 5.75
N LEU A 61 11.04 8.48 6.53
CA LEU A 61 9.85 9.19 6.08
C LEU A 61 10.11 10.71 6.14
N LEU A 62 10.15 11.37 4.98
CA LEU A 62 10.67 12.75 4.83
C LEU A 62 9.57 13.81 4.80
N LEU A 63 8.52 13.57 4.02
CA LEU A 63 7.39 14.48 3.83
C LEU A 63 6.12 13.66 3.59
N TYR A 64 5.01 14.07 4.20
CA TYR A 64 3.73 13.39 4.04
C TYR A 64 2.59 14.26 4.56
N ASP A 65 1.38 13.95 4.08
CA ASP A 65 0.13 14.42 4.65
C ASP A 65 -0.39 13.39 5.66
N LEU A 66 -0.88 13.84 6.82
CA LEU A 66 -1.43 12.95 7.83
C LEU A 66 -2.94 12.76 7.64
N ILE A 67 -3.36 11.52 7.39
CA ILE A 67 -4.76 11.12 7.46
C ILE A 67 -5.05 10.60 8.87
N SER A 68 -5.66 11.45 9.69
CA SER A 68 -6.04 11.10 11.07
C SER A 68 -7.34 10.30 11.11
N MET A 69 -7.24 8.99 11.29
CA MET A 69 -8.39 8.10 11.47
C MET A 69 -8.11 7.01 12.52
N PRO A 70 -9.05 6.70 13.44
CA PRO A 70 -8.94 5.51 14.28
C PRO A 70 -9.10 4.22 13.45
N PRO A 71 -8.45 3.09 13.80
CA PRO A 71 -7.54 2.88 14.94
C PRO A 71 -6.07 3.24 14.66
N SER A 72 -5.69 3.53 13.42
CA SER A 72 -4.34 3.95 13.04
C SER A 72 -4.40 5.04 12.00
N SER A 73 -3.65 6.11 12.23
CA SER A 73 -3.47 7.15 11.21
C SER A 73 -2.65 6.61 10.05
N LEU A 74 -2.91 7.13 8.84
CA LEU A 74 -2.15 6.82 7.64
C LEU A 74 -1.37 8.06 7.21
N VAL A 75 -0.30 7.85 6.44
CA VAL A 75 0.46 8.91 5.80
C VAL A 75 0.23 8.85 4.29
N ASP A 76 -0.19 9.96 3.70
CA ASP A 76 -0.48 10.10 2.27
C ASP A 76 0.53 11.02 1.59
N HIS A 77 0.64 10.93 0.26
CA HIS A 77 1.70 11.59 -0.52
C HIS A 77 3.10 11.38 0.10
N ALA A 78 3.30 10.20 0.69
CA ALA A 78 4.46 9.90 1.51
C ALA A 78 5.72 9.84 0.65
N ARG A 79 6.64 10.78 0.89
CA ARG A 79 7.98 10.82 0.34
C ARG A 79 8.95 10.23 1.34
N LEU A 80 9.70 9.22 0.91
CA LEU A 80 10.63 8.51 1.79
C LEU A 80 11.88 8.08 1.04
N ARG A 81 12.95 7.79 1.78
CA ARG A 81 14.18 7.21 1.24
C ARG A 81 14.28 5.76 1.66
N THR A 82 14.13 4.85 0.70
CA THR A 82 14.13 3.40 0.92
C THR A 82 14.39 2.65 -0.39
N GLU A 83 14.47 1.32 -0.33
CA GLU A 83 14.33 0.46 -1.51
C GLU A 83 12.85 0.33 -1.87
N TRP A 84 12.52 0.19 -3.15
CA TRP A 84 11.13 0.19 -3.59
C TRP A 84 10.75 -1.05 -4.36
N LEU A 85 9.45 -1.29 -4.43
CA LEU A 85 8.78 -2.19 -5.35
C LEU A 85 8.06 -1.34 -6.39
N GLN A 86 8.30 -1.66 -7.66
CA GLN A 86 7.73 -0.98 -8.81
C GLN A 86 6.91 -1.97 -9.65
N ALA A 87 5.71 -1.54 -10.08
CA ALA A 87 4.82 -2.38 -10.88
C ALA A 87 4.01 -1.52 -11.85
N ASP A 88 4.00 -1.88 -13.14
CA ASP A 88 3.07 -1.29 -14.11
C ASP A 88 1.76 -2.11 -14.09
N ILE A 89 0.67 -1.47 -13.67
CA ILE A 89 -0.66 -2.06 -13.67
C ILE A 89 -1.56 -1.18 -14.53
N ALA A 90 -2.03 -1.75 -15.64
CA ALA A 90 -2.91 -1.08 -16.59
C ALA A 90 -2.34 0.26 -17.13
N GLY A 91 -1.02 0.36 -17.33
CA GLY A 91 -0.35 1.56 -17.85
C GLY A 91 -0.11 2.65 -16.80
N THR A 92 -0.35 2.33 -15.52
CA THR A 92 0.00 3.19 -14.39
C THR A 92 1.17 2.56 -13.64
N ASP A 93 2.21 3.34 -13.37
CA ASP A 93 3.35 2.92 -12.59
C ASP A 93 3.07 3.08 -11.09
N TRP A 94 3.19 1.98 -10.35
CA TRP A 94 2.92 1.91 -8.91
C TRP A 94 4.22 1.72 -8.15
N LEU A 95 4.43 2.54 -7.13
CA LEU A 95 5.58 2.51 -6.24
C LEU A 95 5.14 2.26 -4.80
N LEU A 96 5.72 1.22 -4.20
CA LEU A 96 5.55 0.87 -2.80
C LEU A 96 6.91 0.70 -2.12
N PRO A 97 7.08 1.09 -0.85
CA PRO A 97 8.28 0.76 -0.09
C PRO A 97 8.52 -0.76 -0.07
N ALA A 98 9.77 -1.19 -0.28
CA ALA A 98 10.13 -2.59 -0.11
C ALA A 98 10.30 -2.94 1.37
N GLY A 99 10.10 -4.21 1.70
CA GLY A 99 10.29 -4.70 3.06
C GLY A 99 9.31 -4.14 4.08
N MET A 100 8.16 -3.61 3.63
CA MET A 100 7.08 -3.24 4.53
C MET A 100 6.69 -4.43 5.39
N GLY A 101 6.46 -4.17 6.66
CA GLY A 101 6.03 -5.19 7.60
C GLY A 101 5.71 -4.54 8.93
N TYR A 102 4.51 -4.82 9.44
CA TYR A 102 4.05 -4.28 10.70
C TYR A 102 5.03 -4.60 11.83
N THR A 103 5.56 -3.55 12.44
CA THR A 103 6.39 -3.66 13.64
C THR A 103 5.64 -3.05 14.81
N PHE A 104 5.43 -3.85 15.86
CA PHE A 104 5.00 -3.32 17.15
C PHE A 104 6.23 -2.70 17.82
N PRO A 105 6.14 -1.49 18.39
CA PRO A 105 7.22 -0.96 19.24
C PRO A 105 7.43 -1.81 20.50
#